data_AF-A0A972ZD71-F1
#
_entry.id   AF-A0A972ZD71-F1
#
_cell.length_a   1.000
_cell.length_b   1.000
_cell.length_c   1.000
_cell.angle_alpha   90.00
_cell.angle_beta   90.00
_cell.angle_gamma   90.00
#
_symmetry.space_group_name_H-M   'P 1'
#
loop_
_entity.id
_entity.type
_entity.pdbx_description
1 polymer ?
#
loop_
_entity_poly.entity_id
_entity_poly.type
_entity_poly.pdbx_seq_one_letter_code
_entity_poly.pdbx_strand_id
1 'polypeptide(L)'
;MLRNDEDRDEDQDEDGGDEDRDEDRDEDRDEDEGCTEMGLALGHEKLRVYQRGLDYASWTHSTLAHIEQSAGVLDHWDRAAESIVENLANGNSRHAAADRNRYFDFAFGSALECAACLDICVCKKLITIDRQDEGKAALQQIVNMTIGLRKSRSSYVKEEREEYIAGQNDEIYFAHEGLDVYKIALKLIVWFDGFLDVTDLGASYATRLDKWTTSLVLNIAEGNGRFSEADPVRFLDIAHTSAMRVAACLDLLVARRQVKVHQIEDGKQILARIVPLLLGLRCYLDEQADQG
;
A
#
# COMPACT_ATOMS: atom_id res chain seq x y z
N MET A 1 -74.31 -12.34 7.45
CA MET A 1 -75.22 -12.17 6.30
C MET A 1 -76.37 -11.31 6.76
N LEU A 2 -76.71 -10.31 5.94
CA LEU A 2 -77.84 -9.37 6.05
C LEU A 2 -77.59 -8.11 6.90
N ARG A 3 -77.36 -7.03 6.14
CA ARG A 3 -77.39 -5.61 6.46
C ARG A 3 -78.83 -5.20 6.80
N ASN A 4 -78.96 -4.21 7.68
CA ASN A 4 -80.07 -3.26 7.66
C ASN A 4 -79.46 -1.86 7.59
N ASP A 5 -79.78 -1.14 6.52
CA ASP A 5 -79.72 0.31 6.41
C ASP A 5 -81.09 0.85 6.85
N GLU A 6 -81.09 1.94 7.62
CA GLU A 6 -82.19 2.87 7.91
C GLU A 6 -81.57 3.87 8.91
N ASP A 7 -81.75 5.19 8.88
CA ASP A 7 -82.35 6.17 7.98
C ASP A 7 -82.17 7.51 8.75
N ARG A 8 -82.22 8.66 8.05
CA ARG A 8 -82.69 9.98 8.58
C ARG A 8 -81.80 10.81 9.51
N ASP A 9 -81.75 12.16 9.48
CA ASP A 9 -82.55 13.20 8.83
C ASP A 9 -81.76 14.56 8.84
N GLU A 10 -82.00 15.37 7.79
CA GLU A 10 -82.29 16.84 7.79
C GLU A 10 -81.28 17.82 8.43
N ASP A 11 -80.60 18.71 7.70
CA ASP A 11 -81.01 19.90 6.92
C ASP A 11 -80.85 21.23 7.69
N GLN A 12 -80.48 22.26 6.91
CA GLN A 12 -80.36 23.72 7.17
C GLN A 12 -78.93 24.23 7.45
N ASP A 13 -78.21 24.85 6.50
CA ASP A 13 -78.41 26.17 5.83
C ASP A 13 -78.56 27.29 6.88
N GLU A 14 -77.85 28.42 6.92
CA GLU A 14 -77.20 29.33 5.96
C GLU A 14 -76.33 30.30 6.82
N ASP A 15 -75.11 30.66 6.42
CA ASP A 15 -74.72 31.95 5.81
C ASP A 15 -74.19 33.05 6.77
N GLY A 16 -73.06 33.64 6.38
CA GLY A 16 -72.72 35.06 6.55
C GLY A 16 -72.13 35.57 7.87
N GLY A 17 -70.83 35.90 7.88
CA GLY A 17 -70.26 36.82 8.87
C GLY A 17 -68.75 36.93 8.86
N ASP A 18 -68.20 37.69 7.91
CA ASP A 18 -66.84 38.27 7.98
C ASP A 18 -66.77 39.28 9.14
N GLU A 19 -65.84 39.09 10.07
CA GLU A 19 -65.31 40.18 10.92
C GLU A 19 -63.80 40.02 11.07
N ASP A 20 -63.08 40.95 10.43
CA ASP A 20 -61.67 41.26 10.62
C ASP A 20 -61.35 41.50 12.10
N ARG A 21 -60.36 40.79 12.64
CA ARG A 21 -59.52 41.28 13.75
C ARG A 21 -58.07 40.86 13.56
N ASP A 22 -57.28 41.85 13.19
CA ASP A 22 -55.85 41.95 13.44
C ASP A 22 -55.55 41.74 14.93
N GLU A 23 -54.76 40.72 15.26
CA GLU A 23 -53.94 40.73 16.47
C GLU A 23 -52.51 40.31 16.09
N ASP A 24 -51.67 41.34 15.97
CA ASP A 24 -50.21 41.26 15.98
C ASP A 24 -49.73 40.42 17.18
N ARG A 25 -49.05 39.31 16.89
CA ARG A 25 -48.03 38.76 17.79
C ARG A 25 -46.79 38.39 16.99
N ASP A 26 -45.86 39.31 17.04
CA ASP A 26 -44.43 39.05 16.91
C ASP A 26 -44.03 37.93 17.88
N GLU A 27 -43.75 36.75 17.34
CA GLU A 27 -42.83 35.79 17.95
C GLU A 27 -41.79 35.42 16.91
N ASP A 28 -40.64 36.09 17.04
CA ASP A 28 -39.35 35.75 16.47
C ASP A 28 -39.18 34.23 16.42
N ARG A 29 -39.25 33.65 15.21
CA ARG A 29 -38.66 32.34 14.95
C ARG A 29 -37.44 32.57 14.09
N ASP A 30 -36.34 32.63 14.82
CA ASP A 30 -34.97 32.51 14.36
C ASP A 30 -34.87 31.74 13.03
N GLU A 31 -34.36 32.46 12.06
CA GLU A 31 -33.70 31.94 10.87
C GLU A 31 -32.58 30.98 11.33
N ASP A 32 -32.89 29.70 11.54
CA ASP A 32 -31.86 28.67 11.59
C ASP A 32 -31.45 28.36 10.14
N GLU A 33 -30.64 29.27 9.61
CA GLU A 33 -29.65 29.02 8.57
C GLU A 33 -28.71 27.90 9.04
N GLY A 34 -29.21 26.67 8.98
CA GLY A 34 -28.49 25.46 9.30
C GLY A 34 -28.58 24.47 8.15
N CYS A 35 -28.37 24.94 6.92
CA CYS A 35 -28.02 24.06 5.80
C CYS A 35 -26.69 23.41 6.18
N THR A 36 -26.77 22.32 6.96
CA THR A 36 -25.61 21.52 7.30
C THR A 36 -25.17 20.98 5.95
N GLU A 37 -24.06 21.52 5.46
CA GLU A 37 -23.36 21.06 4.28
C GLU A 37 -23.02 19.59 4.54
N MET A 38 -23.96 18.68 4.27
CA MET A 38 -23.71 17.25 4.20
C MET A 38 -22.88 17.07 2.95
N GLY A 39 -21.58 17.40 3.07
CA GLY A 39 -20.60 17.16 2.04
C GLY A 39 -20.81 15.75 1.51
N LEU A 40 -20.97 15.66 0.19
CA LEU A 40 -21.08 14.44 -0.60
C LEU A 40 -19.76 13.65 -0.53
N ALA A 41 -19.32 13.29 0.68
CA ALA A 41 -18.06 12.61 0.91
C ALA A 41 -18.26 11.12 0.66
N LEU A 42 -17.48 10.57 -0.27
CA LEU A 42 -17.47 9.14 -0.51
C LEU A 42 -17.04 8.42 0.77
N GLY A 43 -17.58 7.21 1.01
CA GLY A 43 -17.42 6.54 2.30
C GLY A 43 -15.96 6.31 2.72
N HIS A 44 -15.02 6.28 1.77
CA HIS A 44 -13.59 6.09 2.05
C HIS A 44 -12.90 7.37 2.52
N GLU A 45 -13.38 8.56 2.11
CA GLU A 45 -12.82 9.85 2.52
C GLU A 45 -12.94 10.08 4.03
N LYS A 46 -13.91 9.39 4.67
CA LYS A 46 -14.11 9.38 6.12
C LYS A 46 -13.11 8.50 6.88
N LEU A 47 -12.34 7.65 6.18
CA LEU A 47 -11.36 6.78 6.82
C LEU A 47 -10.11 7.58 7.18
N ARG A 48 -9.73 7.58 8.46
CA ARG A 48 -8.47 8.18 8.90
C ARG A 48 -7.25 7.59 8.17
N VAL A 49 -7.26 6.28 7.89
CA VAL A 49 -6.15 5.61 7.17
C VAL A 49 -6.05 6.07 5.71
N TYR A 50 -7.17 6.45 5.10
CA TYR A 50 -7.18 7.02 3.75
C TYR A 50 -6.53 8.40 3.72
N GLN A 51 -6.86 9.26 4.69
CA GLN A 51 -6.21 10.58 4.85
C GLN A 51 -4.70 10.44 5.08
N ARG A 52 -4.28 9.48 5.92
CA ARG A 52 -2.84 9.17 6.09
C ARG A 52 -2.18 8.68 4.81
N GLY A 53 -2.90 7.90 3.99
CA GLY A 53 -2.44 7.51 2.66
C GLY A 53 -2.22 8.72 1.75
N LEU A 54 -3.14 9.68 1.73
CA LEU A 54 -3.00 10.92 0.97
C LEU A 54 -1.84 11.79 1.46
N ASP A 55 -1.67 11.91 2.78
CA ASP A 55 -0.52 12.59 3.40
C ASP A 55 0.79 11.95 2.90
N TYR A 56 0.87 10.62 2.93
CA TYR A 56 2.06 9.87 2.51
C TYR A 56 2.34 9.98 1.00
N ALA A 57 1.30 9.92 0.16
CA ALA A 57 1.45 10.10 -1.29
C ALA A 57 1.92 11.53 -1.63
N SER A 58 1.36 12.55 -0.96
CA SER A 58 1.78 13.94 -1.12
C SER A 58 3.22 14.18 -0.65
N TRP A 59 3.60 13.57 0.47
CA TRP A 59 4.97 13.59 0.98
C TRP A 59 5.95 12.88 0.03
N THR A 60 5.56 11.74 -0.53
CA THR A 60 6.34 11.00 -1.53
C THR A 60 6.58 11.88 -2.75
N HIS A 61 5.52 12.43 -3.35
CA HIS A 61 5.63 13.31 -4.51
C HIS A 61 6.55 14.52 -4.25
N SER A 62 6.39 15.16 -3.10
CA SER A 62 7.22 16.31 -2.70
C SER A 62 8.69 15.91 -2.52
N THR A 63 8.96 14.72 -1.97
CA THR A 63 10.32 14.21 -1.79
C THR A 63 10.98 13.90 -3.13
N LEU A 64 10.23 13.25 -4.04
CA LEU A 64 10.70 12.91 -5.38
C LEU A 64 11.04 14.15 -6.21
N ALA A 65 10.29 15.25 -6.05
CA ALA A 65 10.55 16.51 -6.75
C ALA A 65 11.94 17.12 -6.44
N HIS A 66 12.59 16.71 -5.36
CA HIS A 66 13.92 17.16 -4.98
C HIS A 66 15.06 16.23 -5.44
N ILE A 67 14.75 15.12 -6.12
CA ILE A 67 15.74 14.15 -6.61
C ILE A 67 15.98 14.38 -8.09
N GLU A 68 17.20 14.79 -8.46
CA GLU A 68 17.57 15.07 -9.85
C GLU A 68 17.96 13.80 -10.62
N GLN A 69 18.41 12.76 -9.92
CA GLN A 69 18.89 11.53 -10.54
C GLN A 69 17.71 10.65 -10.99
N SER A 70 17.83 10.06 -12.18
CA SER A 70 16.89 9.03 -12.64
C SER A 70 17.27 7.67 -12.04
N ALA A 71 16.35 7.06 -11.30
CA ALA A 71 16.46 5.67 -10.85
C ALA A 71 15.11 4.98 -10.97
N GLY A 72 15.11 3.70 -11.35
CA GLY A 72 13.88 2.91 -11.56
C GLY A 72 13.03 2.77 -10.30
N VAL A 73 13.65 2.89 -9.12
CA VAL A 73 12.96 2.90 -7.82
C VAL A 73 12.03 4.10 -7.63
N LEU A 74 12.34 5.26 -8.22
CA LEU A 74 11.60 6.50 -7.97
C LEU A 74 10.18 6.45 -8.56
N ASP A 75 10.06 6.03 -9.82
CA ASP A 75 8.76 5.81 -10.48
C ASP A 75 7.94 4.73 -9.75
N HIS A 76 8.61 3.68 -9.30
CA HIS A 76 7.92 2.62 -8.55
C HIS A 76 7.42 3.12 -7.20
N TRP A 77 8.21 3.91 -6.49
CA TRP A 77 7.83 4.48 -5.19
C TRP A 77 6.59 5.37 -5.31
N ASP A 78 6.55 6.27 -6.29
CA ASP A 78 5.40 7.17 -6.51
C ASP A 78 4.11 6.36 -6.76
N ARG A 79 4.18 5.40 -7.69
CA ARG A 79 3.06 4.52 -8.04
C ARG A 79 2.61 3.64 -6.88
N ALA A 80 3.54 3.16 -6.06
CA ALA A 80 3.22 2.36 -4.88
C ALA A 80 2.50 3.21 -3.82
N ALA A 81 2.90 4.47 -3.64
CA ALA A 81 2.24 5.39 -2.72
C ALA A 81 0.79 5.70 -3.18
N GLU A 82 0.57 5.95 -4.47
CA GLU A 82 -0.77 6.10 -5.06
C GLU A 82 -1.61 4.82 -4.88
N SER A 83 -1.01 3.65 -5.12
CA SER A 83 -1.65 2.34 -4.98
C SER A 83 -2.18 2.09 -3.56
N ILE A 84 -1.52 2.58 -2.51
CA ILE A 84 -2.03 2.51 -1.12
C ILE A 84 -3.40 3.20 -1.04
N VAL A 85 -3.50 4.44 -1.54
CA VAL A 85 -4.71 5.25 -1.49
C VAL A 85 -5.84 4.61 -2.30
N GLU A 86 -5.54 4.18 -3.53
CA GLU A 86 -6.50 3.53 -4.42
C GLU A 86 -7.07 2.25 -3.80
N ASN A 87 -6.22 1.40 -3.23
CA ASN A 87 -6.64 0.14 -2.65
C ASN A 87 -7.42 0.32 -1.34
N LEU A 88 -7.11 1.35 -0.54
CA LEU A 88 -7.93 1.71 0.62
C LEU A 88 -9.34 2.17 0.22
N ALA A 89 -9.44 3.01 -0.82
CA ALA A 89 -10.72 3.45 -1.36
C ALA A 89 -11.53 2.28 -1.93
N ASN A 90 -10.90 1.44 -2.75
CA ASN A 90 -11.53 0.27 -3.35
C ASN A 90 -12.01 -0.72 -2.27
N GLY A 91 -11.16 -1.06 -1.30
CA GLY A 91 -11.52 -1.97 -0.22
C GLY A 91 -12.70 -1.47 0.60
N ASN A 92 -12.75 -0.17 0.91
CA ASN A 92 -13.87 0.40 1.64
C ASN A 92 -15.20 0.41 0.85
N SER A 93 -15.12 0.40 -0.48
CA SER A 93 -16.30 0.32 -1.36
C SER A 93 -16.89 -1.10 -1.46
N ARG A 94 -16.19 -2.15 -0.99
CA ARG A 94 -16.62 -3.54 -1.13
C ARG A 94 -17.58 -4.00 -0.04
N HIS A 95 -18.63 -4.70 -0.47
CA HIS A 95 -19.61 -5.32 0.42
C HIS A 95 -19.15 -6.67 0.99
N ALA A 96 -18.55 -7.51 0.16
CA ALA A 96 -18.06 -8.82 0.57
C ALA A 96 -16.76 -8.68 1.37
N ALA A 97 -16.70 -9.30 2.55
CA ALA A 97 -15.54 -9.20 3.44
C ALA A 97 -14.26 -9.76 2.80
N ALA A 98 -14.35 -10.86 2.05
CA ALA A 98 -13.20 -11.46 1.37
C ALA A 98 -12.61 -10.51 0.31
N ASP A 99 -13.47 -9.93 -0.53
CA ASP A 99 -13.03 -8.99 -1.57
C ASP A 99 -12.49 -7.68 -0.97
N ARG A 100 -13.16 -7.13 0.05
CA ARG A 100 -12.66 -5.99 0.82
C ARG A 100 -11.25 -6.24 1.37
N ASN A 101 -11.06 -7.35 2.07
CA ASN A 101 -9.80 -7.67 2.71
C ASN A 101 -8.68 -7.86 1.68
N ARG A 102 -8.99 -8.40 0.50
CA ARG A 102 -8.04 -8.52 -0.61
C ARG A 102 -7.49 -7.17 -1.05
N TYR A 103 -8.34 -6.15 -1.17
CA TYR A 103 -7.89 -4.78 -1.46
C TYR A 103 -7.03 -4.20 -0.34
N PHE A 104 -7.37 -4.43 0.93
CA PHE A 104 -6.52 -4.00 2.03
C PHE A 104 -5.17 -4.73 2.06
N ASP A 105 -5.12 -5.98 1.60
CA ASP A 105 -3.87 -6.73 1.44
C ASP A 105 -3.04 -6.16 0.29
N PHE A 106 -3.66 -5.63 -0.78
CA PHE A 106 -2.96 -4.87 -1.80
C PHE A 106 -2.40 -3.55 -1.25
N ALA A 107 -3.19 -2.79 -0.48
CA ALA A 107 -2.69 -1.55 0.15
C ALA A 107 -1.51 -1.83 1.09
N PHE A 108 -1.60 -2.91 1.88
CA PHE A 108 -0.52 -3.36 2.74
C PHE A 108 0.73 -3.77 1.93
N GLY A 109 0.56 -4.54 0.84
CA GLY A 109 1.66 -4.90 -0.06
C GLY A 109 2.38 -3.66 -0.62
N SER A 110 1.62 -2.68 -1.12
CA SER A 110 2.20 -1.42 -1.64
C SER A 110 2.89 -0.59 -0.55
N ALA A 111 2.46 -0.66 0.71
CA ALA A 111 3.19 -0.05 1.82
C ALA A 111 4.55 -0.70 2.07
N LEU A 112 4.66 -2.02 1.91
CA LEU A 112 5.95 -2.72 2.01
C LEU A 112 6.87 -2.44 0.82
N GLU A 113 6.32 -2.33 -0.38
CA GLU A 113 7.06 -1.88 -1.55
C GLU A 113 7.62 -0.47 -1.33
N CYS A 114 6.81 0.45 -0.78
CA CYS A 114 7.26 1.80 -0.41
C CYS A 114 8.42 1.77 0.60
N ALA A 115 8.32 0.95 1.65
CA ALA A 115 9.39 0.82 2.64
C ALA A 115 10.70 0.34 1.99
N ALA A 116 10.61 -0.67 1.13
CA ALA A 116 11.76 -1.18 0.39
C ALA A 116 12.29 -0.17 -0.66
N CYS A 117 11.43 0.65 -1.26
CA CYS A 117 11.87 1.78 -2.08
C CYS A 117 12.72 2.76 -1.28
N LEU A 118 12.33 3.11 -0.04
CA LEU A 118 13.12 3.98 0.83
C LEU A 118 14.50 3.37 1.14
N ASP A 119 14.56 2.06 1.43
CA ASP A 119 15.84 1.33 1.62
C ASP A 119 16.75 1.39 0.39
N ILE A 120 16.20 1.16 -0.79
CA ILE A 120 16.92 1.26 -2.06
C ILE A 120 17.38 2.70 -2.28
N CYS A 121 16.54 3.71 -2.04
CA CYS A 121 16.91 5.12 -2.19
C CYS A 121 18.07 5.52 -1.27
N VAL A 122 18.11 5.03 -0.03
CA VAL A 122 19.27 5.24 0.86
C VAL A 122 20.51 4.51 0.35
N CYS A 123 20.38 3.26 -0.10
CA CYS A 123 21.50 2.51 -0.70
C CYS A 123 22.11 3.26 -1.91
N LYS A 124 21.24 3.87 -2.73
CA LYS A 124 21.59 4.69 -3.89
C LYS A 124 21.96 6.15 -3.54
N LYS A 125 21.94 6.52 -2.26
CA LYS A 125 22.21 7.87 -1.76
C LYS A 125 21.30 8.95 -2.35
N LEU A 126 20.08 8.59 -2.71
CA LEU A 126 19.05 9.48 -3.25
C LEU A 126 18.29 10.23 -2.15
N ILE A 127 18.22 9.65 -0.95
CA ILE A 127 17.63 10.27 0.25
C ILE A 127 18.53 10.04 1.47
N THR A 128 18.29 10.81 2.53
CA THR A 128 18.97 10.61 3.83
C THR A 128 18.27 9.55 4.67
N ILE A 129 18.99 9.03 5.67
CA ILE A 129 18.42 8.10 6.68
C ILE A 129 17.26 8.77 7.43
N ASP A 130 17.39 10.05 7.81
CA ASP A 130 16.29 10.78 8.48
C ASP A 130 15.01 10.82 7.64
N ARG A 131 15.12 10.97 6.32
CA ARG A 131 13.97 10.95 5.40
C ARG A 131 13.40 9.55 5.23
N GLN A 132 14.25 8.53 5.21
CA GLN A 132 13.81 7.14 5.25
C GLN A 132 13.02 6.86 6.53
N ASP A 133 13.53 7.27 7.70
CA ASP A 133 12.87 7.05 8.99
C ASP A 133 11.51 7.76 9.06
N GLU A 134 11.44 9.02 8.61
CA GLU A 134 10.19 9.77 8.49
C GLU A 134 9.15 9.00 7.63
N GLY A 135 9.58 8.53 6.45
CA GLY A 135 8.72 7.77 5.54
C GLY A 135 8.27 6.43 6.11
N LYS A 136 9.18 5.66 6.71
CA LYS A 136 8.88 4.36 7.32
C LYS A 136 7.96 4.49 8.53
N ALA A 137 8.13 5.53 9.35
CA ALA A 137 7.24 5.82 10.46
C ALA A 137 5.80 6.12 9.97
N ALA A 138 5.64 6.89 8.88
CA ALA A 138 4.34 7.15 8.28
C ALA A 138 3.70 5.86 7.71
N LEU A 139 4.47 5.04 7.00
CA LEU A 139 4.01 3.76 6.47
C LEU A 139 3.58 2.79 7.59
N GLN A 140 4.32 2.74 8.70
CA GLN A 140 3.98 1.89 9.84
C GLN A 140 2.61 2.25 10.42
N GLN A 141 2.29 3.54 10.52
CA GLN A 141 0.98 4.00 10.97
C GLN A 141 -0.12 3.53 10.00
N ILE A 142 0.08 3.71 8.69
CA ILE A 142 -0.87 3.29 7.66
C ILE A 142 -1.12 1.77 7.74
N VAL A 143 -0.05 0.99 7.85
CA VAL A 143 -0.11 -0.48 8.00
C VAL A 143 -0.93 -0.89 9.23
N ASN A 144 -0.59 -0.35 10.40
CA ASN A 144 -1.29 -0.67 11.65
C ASN A 144 -2.79 -0.34 11.56
N MET A 145 -3.13 0.82 10.99
CA MET A 145 -4.52 1.22 10.80
C MET A 145 -5.25 0.33 9.78
N THR A 146 -4.57 -0.09 8.71
CA THR A 146 -5.13 -1.00 7.68
C THR A 146 -5.44 -2.37 8.26
N ILE A 147 -4.54 -2.92 9.10
CA ILE A 147 -4.76 -4.17 9.84
C ILE A 147 -5.98 -4.04 10.76
N GLY A 148 -6.07 -2.94 11.52
CA GLY A 148 -7.24 -2.65 12.36
C GLY A 148 -8.54 -2.57 11.55
N LEU A 149 -8.51 -1.89 10.40
CA LEU A 149 -9.66 -1.76 9.50
C LEU A 149 -10.08 -3.09 8.88
N ARG A 150 -9.14 -4.00 8.62
CA ARG A 150 -9.43 -5.37 8.18
C ARG A 150 -10.20 -6.14 9.25
N LYS A 151 -9.80 -6.02 10.52
CA LYS A 151 -10.43 -6.70 11.68
C LYS A 151 -11.81 -6.14 12.06
N SER A 152 -12.03 -4.83 11.91
CA SER A 152 -13.18 -4.11 12.52
C SER A 152 -14.58 -4.35 11.90
N ARG A 153 -14.71 -4.96 10.71
CA ARG A 153 -16.02 -5.27 10.10
C ARG A 153 -16.36 -6.78 10.07
N SER A 154 -15.70 -7.59 10.89
CA SER A 154 -16.14 -8.96 11.19
C SER A 154 -17.14 -8.90 12.34
N SER A 155 -18.43 -9.13 12.08
CA SER A 155 -19.47 -9.27 13.10
C SER A 155 -19.38 -10.57 13.91
N TYR A 156 -18.17 -11.07 14.16
CA TYR A 156 -17.91 -12.19 15.05
C TYR A 156 -16.81 -11.79 16.01
N VAL A 157 -17.15 -11.77 17.30
CA VAL A 157 -16.17 -11.83 18.38
C VAL A 157 -15.39 -13.13 18.18
N LYS A 158 -14.08 -13.00 17.95
CA LYS A 158 -13.14 -14.13 17.94
C LYS A 158 -11.97 -13.76 18.84
N GLU A 159 -11.53 -14.73 19.63
CA GLU A 159 -10.35 -14.66 20.49
C GLU A 159 -9.09 -14.29 19.70
N GLU A 160 -8.16 -13.66 20.42
CA GLU A 160 -6.95 -13.01 19.90
C GLU A 160 -6.05 -13.99 19.12
N ARG A 161 -5.67 -13.59 17.90
CA ARG A 161 -4.43 -14.06 17.26
C ARG A 161 -3.34 -13.06 17.60
N GLU A 162 -2.19 -13.60 18.00
CA GLU A 162 -0.96 -12.94 18.48
C GLU A 162 -0.72 -11.55 17.88
N GLU A 163 -0.30 -10.64 18.76
CA GLU A 163 0.12 -9.29 18.41
C GLU A 163 1.16 -9.34 17.28
N TYR A 164 0.97 -8.51 16.26
CA TYR A 164 2.06 -8.12 15.39
C TYR A 164 3.03 -7.30 16.22
N ILE A 165 4.03 -7.94 16.82
CA ILE A 165 5.13 -7.25 17.51
C ILE A 165 6.04 -6.69 16.42
N ALA A 166 5.69 -5.51 15.89
CA ALA A 166 6.65 -4.66 15.22
C ALA A 166 7.74 -4.30 16.25
N GLY A 167 8.98 -4.70 15.94
CA GLY A 167 10.24 -4.29 16.58
C GLY A 167 10.18 -3.87 18.04
N GLN A 168 10.56 -4.78 18.95
CA GLN A 168 11.13 -4.39 20.26
C GLN A 168 12.55 -3.78 20.15
N ASN A 169 13.02 -3.50 18.93
CA ASN A 169 14.27 -2.80 18.64
C ASN A 169 13.95 -1.57 17.80
N ASP A 170 14.43 -0.40 18.22
CA ASP A 170 14.30 0.90 17.54
C ASP A 170 14.89 0.93 16.09
N GLU A 171 15.37 -0.19 15.55
CA GLU A 171 16.05 -0.30 14.24
C GLU A 171 15.25 -1.02 13.13
N ILE A 172 14.12 -1.70 13.43
CA ILE A 172 13.36 -2.47 12.43
C ILE A 172 11.90 -2.01 12.40
N TYR A 173 11.49 -1.43 11.26
CA TYR A 173 10.09 -1.05 11.03
C TYR A 173 9.29 -2.23 10.49
N PHE A 174 9.81 -2.87 9.44
CA PHE A 174 9.09 -3.94 8.73
C PHE A 174 9.81 -5.29 8.82
N ALA A 175 9.04 -6.37 8.95
CA ALA A 175 9.58 -7.72 9.14
C ALA A 175 10.58 -8.17 8.05
N HIS A 176 10.37 -7.77 6.80
CA HIS A 176 11.26 -8.12 5.69
C HIS A 176 12.68 -7.56 5.86
N GLU A 177 12.84 -6.46 6.59
CA GLU A 177 14.15 -5.86 6.90
C GLU A 177 15.02 -6.81 7.74
N GLY A 178 14.40 -7.72 8.47
CA GLY A 178 15.08 -8.76 9.24
C GLY A 178 15.70 -9.87 8.37
N LEU A 179 15.19 -10.10 7.16
CA LEU A 179 15.58 -11.22 6.31
C LEU A 179 17.01 -11.08 5.75
N ASP A 180 17.80 -12.15 5.86
CA ASP A 180 19.13 -12.20 5.27
C ASP A 180 19.11 -12.01 3.75
N VAL A 181 18.15 -12.65 3.06
CA VAL A 181 18.00 -12.52 1.61
C VAL A 181 17.72 -11.09 1.18
N TYR A 182 16.94 -10.36 1.96
CA TYR A 182 16.63 -8.95 1.73
C TYR A 182 17.88 -8.07 1.92
N LYS A 183 18.60 -8.23 3.04
CA LYS A 183 19.85 -7.51 3.32
C LYS A 183 20.92 -7.76 2.25
N ILE A 184 21.03 -8.99 1.76
CA ILE A 184 21.97 -9.34 0.67
C ILE A 184 21.52 -8.75 -0.66
N ALA A 185 20.20 -8.69 -0.93
CA ALA A 185 19.67 -8.01 -2.11
C ALA A 185 19.96 -6.49 -2.10
N LEU A 186 19.90 -5.82 -0.94
CA LEU A 186 20.34 -4.42 -0.82
C LEU A 186 21.84 -4.26 -1.09
N LYS A 187 22.68 -5.22 -0.66
CA LYS A 187 24.11 -5.22 -1.03
C LYS A 187 24.33 -5.33 -2.54
N LEU A 188 23.44 -6.03 -3.26
CA LEU A 188 23.48 -6.08 -4.73
C LEU A 188 23.21 -4.69 -5.33
N ILE A 189 22.27 -3.92 -4.77
CA ILE A 189 22.00 -2.53 -5.21
C ILE A 189 23.24 -1.65 -5.01
N VAL A 190 23.85 -1.69 -3.82
CA VAL A 190 25.06 -0.91 -3.52
C VAL A 190 26.22 -1.30 -4.44
N TRP A 191 26.41 -2.61 -4.66
CA TRP A 191 27.41 -3.10 -5.60
C TRP A 191 27.13 -2.62 -7.03
N PHE A 192 25.86 -2.67 -7.47
CA PHE A 192 25.47 -2.28 -8.82
C PHE A 192 25.73 -0.79 -9.09
N ASP A 193 25.45 0.08 -8.13
CA ASP A 193 25.77 1.51 -8.24
C ASP A 193 27.28 1.74 -8.37
N GLY A 194 28.09 1.12 -7.51
CA GLY A 194 29.55 1.20 -7.61
C GLY A 194 30.10 0.58 -8.91
N PHE A 195 29.42 -0.43 -9.45
CA PHE A 195 29.73 -1.02 -10.74
C PHE A 195 29.46 -0.02 -11.88
N LEU A 196 28.37 0.75 -11.83
CA LEU A 196 28.10 1.81 -12.82
C LEU A 196 29.13 2.93 -12.77
N ASP A 197 29.66 3.28 -11.59
CA ASP A 197 30.68 4.33 -11.46
C ASP A 197 32.01 3.98 -12.16
N VAL A 198 32.33 2.69 -12.25
CA VAL A 198 33.61 2.19 -12.80
C VAL A 198 33.46 1.53 -14.17
N THR A 199 32.24 1.47 -14.71
CA THR A 199 31.97 0.88 -16.03
C THR A 199 31.23 1.84 -16.94
N ASP A 200 31.73 2.00 -18.15
CA ASP A 200 31.01 2.72 -19.21
C ASP A 200 29.93 1.80 -19.82
N LEU A 201 28.89 1.56 -19.04
CA LEU A 201 27.78 0.70 -19.44
C LEU A 201 26.76 1.50 -20.25
N GLY A 202 26.44 1.04 -21.45
CA GLY A 202 25.40 1.67 -22.26
C GLY A 202 24.07 1.79 -21.51
N ALA A 203 23.43 2.97 -21.59
CA ALA A 203 22.24 3.34 -20.81
C ALA A 203 21.14 2.26 -20.79
N SER A 204 20.89 1.60 -21.92
CA SER A 204 19.89 0.53 -22.02
C SER A 204 20.16 -0.67 -21.08
N TYR A 205 21.42 -1.04 -20.84
CA TYR A 205 21.75 -2.11 -19.91
C TYR A 205 21.71 -1.61 -18.46
N ALA A 206 22.19 -0.40 -18.20
CA ALA A 206 22.13 0.23 -16.88
C ALA A 206 20.67 0.30 -16.40
N THR A 207 19.78 0.91 -17.19
CA THR A 207 18.34 1.00 -16.88
C THR A 207 17.71 -0.39 -16.67
N ARG A 208 18.10 -1.39 -17.44
CA ARG A 208 17.51 -2.73 -17.34
C ARG A 208 17.96 -3.47 -16.08
N LEU A 209 19.25 -3.42 -15.78
CA LEU A 209 19.81 -3.99 -14.55
C LEU A 209 19.25 -3.27 -13.32
N ASP A 210 19.12 -1.95 -13.37
CA ASP A 210 18.52 -1.15 -12.29
C ASP A 210 17.07 -1.58 -12.01
N LYS A 211 16.25 -1.75 -13.06
CA LYS A 211 14.88 -2.25 -12.94
C LYS A 211 14.79 -3.65 -12.34
N TRP A 212 15.66 -4.57 -12.75
CA TRP A 212 15.61 -5.95 -12.26
C TRP A 212 16.16 -6.10 -10.84
N THR A 213 17.22 -5.37 -10.49
CA THR A 213 17.74 -5.35 -9.11
C THR A 213 16.74 -4.70 -8.16
N THR A 214 16.09 -3.61 -8.57
CA THR A 214 14.98 -3.00 -7.82
C THR A 214 13.82 -4.00 -7.64
N SER A 215 13.34 -4.60 -8.74
CA SER A 215 12.25 -5.60 -8.68
C SER A 215 12.57 -6.76 -7.74
N LEU A 216 13.80 -7.28 -7.73
CA LEU A 216 14.23 -8.33 -6.82
C LEU A 216 13.99 -7.92 -5.35
N VAL A 217 14.43 -6.74 -4.93
CA VAL A 217 14.29 -6.25 -3.55
C VAL A 217 12.83 -6.06 -3.18
N LEU A 218 12.05 -5.42 -4.05
CA LEU A 218 10.63 -5.13 -3.80
C LEU A 218 9.80 -6.41 -3.66
N ASN A 219 10.05 -7.41 -4.52
CA ASN A 219 9.31 -8.66 -4.48
C ASN A 219 9.68 -9.53 -3.26
N ILE A 220 10.89 -9.37 -2.69
CA ILE A 220 11.23 -9.98 -1.40
C ILE A 220 10.43 -9.33 -0.28
N ALA A 221 10.37 -8.00 -0.25
CA ALA A 221 9.66 -7.25 0.79
C ALA A 221 8.16 -7.57 0.78
N GLU A 222 7.53 -7.48 -0.38
CA GLU A 222 6.11 -7.74 -0.55
C GLU A 222 5.74 -9.20 -0.30
N GLY A 223 6.55 -10.13 -0.81
CA GLY A 223 6.35 -11.57 -0.60
C GLY A 223 6.39 -11.97 0.87
N ASN A 224 7.16 -11.28 1.71
CA ASN A 224 7.25 -11.61 3.14
C ASN A 224 6.03 -11.17 3.96
N GLY A 225 5.37 -10.07 3.59
CA GLY A 225 4.38 -9.47 4.49
C GLY A 225 2.91 -9.76 4.20
N ARG A 226 2.55 -10.24 3.01
CA ARG A 226 1.13 -10.45 2.66
C ARG A 226 0.47 -11.54 3.52
N PHE A 227 -0.83 -11.36 3.79
CA PHE A 227 -1.63 -12.24 4.66
C PHE A 227 -2.34 -13.41 3.94
N SER A 228 -2.32 -13.46 2.60
CA SER A 228 -2.86 -14.57 1.81
C SER A 228 -1.79 -15.63 1.59
N GLU A 229 -2.13 -16.93 1.62
CA GLU A 229 -1.14 -18.01 1.51
C GLU A 229 -0.59 -18.20 0.08
N ALA A 230 -1.38 -17.89 -0.96
CA ALA A 230 -1.00 -18.11 -2.35
C ALA A 230 -0.19 -16.96 -3.00
N ASP A 231 -0.25 -15.75 -2.45
CA ASP A 231 0.45 -14.59 -3.03
C ASP A 231 1.96 -14.53 -2.71
N PRO A 232 2.43 -14.83 -1.47
CA PRO A 232 3.85 -14.79 -1.07
C PRO A 232 4.78 -15.56 -2.00
N VAL A 233 4.41 -16.79 -2.35
CA VAL A 233 5.20 -17.70 -3.21
C VAL A 233 5.40 -17.11 -4.60
N ARG A 234 4.33 -16.53 -5.16
CA ARG A 234 4.37 -15.89 -6.47
C ARG A 234 5.33 -14.71 -6.50
N PHE A 235 5.35 -13.87 -5.45
CA PHE A 235 6.30 -12.75 -5.36
C PHE A 235 7.73 -13.25 -5.24
N LEU A 236 7.98 -14.30 -4.46
CA LEU A 236 9.32 -14.91 -4.38
C LEU A 236 9.76 -15.54 -5.71
N ASP A 237 8.83 -16.10 -6.51
CA ASP A 237 9.11 -16.56 -7.86
C ASP A 237 9.50 -15.42 -8.81
N ILE A 238 8.85 -14.27 -8.68
CA ILE A 238 9.20 -13.06 -9.43
C ILE A 238 10.58 -12.55 -8.97
N ALA A 239 10.85 -12.50 -7.66
CA ALA A 239 12.16 -12.15 -7.11
C ALA A 239 13.26 -13.06 -7.66
N HIS A 240 13.05 -14.38 -7.63
CA HIS A 240 13.96 -15.37 -8.21
C HIS A 240 14.19 -15.12 -9.70
N THR A 241 13.13 -14.89 -10.47
CA THR A 241 13.21 -14.58 -11.90
C THR A 241 14.03 -13.31 -12.16
N SER A 242 13.84 -12.27 -11.34
CA SER A 242 14.60 -11.02 -11.42
C SER A 242 16.09 -11.25 -11.11
N ALA A 243 16.44 -12.02 -10.08
CA ALA A 243 17.83 -12.40 -9.78
C ALA A 243 18.49 -13.15 -10.95
N MET A 244 17.77 -14.11 -11.55
CA MET A 244 18.27 -14.87 -12.71
C MET A 244 18.47 -13.98 -13.95
N ARG A 245 17.59 -12.98 -14.17
CA ARG A 245 17.75 -12.00 -15.24
C ARG A 245 18.97 -11.12 -15.04
N VAL A 246 19.24 -10.66 -13.82
CA VAL A 246 20.48 -9.93 -13.50
C VAL A 246 21.69 -10.80 -13.80
N ALA A 247 21.71 -12.04 -13.31
CA ALA A 247 22.82 -12.97 -13.53
C ALA A 247 23.09 -13.21 -15.02
N ALA A 248 22.05 -13.52 -15.81
CA ALA A 248 22.17 -13.75 -17.25
C ALA A 248 22.61 -12.49 -18.01
N CYS A 249 22.16 -11.31 -17.56
CA CYS A 249 22.57 -10.06 -18.18
C CYS A 249 24.04 -9.75 -17.95
N LEU A 250 24.57 -10.03 -16.75
CA LEU A 250 26.01 -9.91 -16.49
C LEU A 250 26.84 -10.83 -17.43
N ASP A 251 26.37 -12.06 -17.67
CA ASP A 251 27.02 -12.96 -18.65
C ASP A 251 26.97 -12.38 -20.07
N LEU A 252 25.83 -11.81 -20.47
CA LEU A 252 25.68 -11.16 -21.78
C LEU A 252 26.61 -9.96 -21.94
N LEU A 253 26.86 -9.18 -20.88
CA LEU A 253 27.81 -8.06 -20.93
C LEU A 253 29.23 -8.54 -21.18
N VAL A 254 29.66 -9.62 -20.53
CA VAL A 254 30.96 -10.25 -20.78
C VAL A 254 31.02 -10.81 -22.20
N ALA A 255 30.01 -11.56 -22.62
CA ALA A 255 29.96 -12.15 -23.96
C ALA A 255 30.00 -11.09 -25.08
N ARG A 256 29.37 -9.93 -24.85
CA ARG A 256 29.37 -8.78 -25.75
C ARG A 256 30.60 -7.87 -25.58
N ARG A 257 31.58 -8.28 -24.78
CA ARG A 257 32.83 -7.55 -24.50
C ARG A 257 32.59 -6.14 -23.98
N GLN A 258 31.45 -5.90 -23.32
CA GLN A 258 31.14 -4.63 -22.67
C GLN A 258 31.89 -4.51 -21.34
N VAL A 259 32.10 -5.64 -20.67
CA VAL A 259 32.84 -5.72 -19.40
C VAL A 259 33.74 -6.97 -19.38
N LYS A 260 34.72 -6.97 -18.49
CA LYS A 260 35.60 -8.11 -18.21
C LYS A 260 35.01 -8.98 -17.10
N VAL A 261 35.38 -10.26 -17.07
CA VAL A 261 34.88 -11.24 -16.08
C VAL A 261 35.06 -10.77 -14.64
N HIS A 262 36.24 -10.25 -14.28
CA HIS A 262 36.51 -9.78 -12.92
C HIS A 262 35.64 -8.59 -12.49
N GLN A 263 35.08 -7.82 -13.43
CA GLN A 263 34.23 -6.67 -13.10
C GLN A 263 32.83 -7.10 -12.63
N ILE A 264 32.41 -8.33 -12.95
CA ILE A 264 31.08 -8.85 -12.55
C ILE A 264 31.15 -9.89 -11.43
N GLU A 265 32.36 -10.26 -10.99
CA GLU A 265 32.58 -11.39 -10.09
C GLU A 265 31.89 -11.20 -8.74
N ASP A 266 32.06 -10.03 -8.11
CA ASP A 266 31.41 -9.72 -6.83
C ASP A 266 29.87 -9.75 -6.95
N GLY A 267 29.31 -9.18 -8.02
CA GLY A 267 27.88 -9.24 -8.30
C GLY A 267 27.37 -10.66 -8.48
N LYS A 268 28.13 -11.51 -9.18
CA LYS A 268 27.83 -12.95 -9.33
C LYS A 268 27.90 -13.69 -7.99
N GLN A 269 28.86 -13.38 -7.14
CA GLN A 269 28.96 -13.96 -5.80
C GLN A 269 27.78 -13.56 -4.89
N ILE A 270 27.35 -12.29 -4.96
CA ILE A 270 26.15 -11.82 -4.25
C ILE A 270 24.92 -12.59 -4.73
N LEU A 271 24.71 -12.70 -6.05
CA LEU A 271 23.59 -13.45 -6.64
C LEU A 271 23.61 -14.94 -6.26
N ALA A 272 24.79 -15.56 -6.22
CA ALA A 272 24.96 -16.95 -5.79
C ALA A 272 24.55 -17.20 -4.34
N ARG A 273 24.53 -16.15 -3.50
CA ARG A 273 23.99 -16.20 -2.13
C ARG A 273 22.48 -15.93 -2.09
N ILE A 274 21.98 -15.00 -2.90
CA ILE A 274 20.56 -14.64 -2.95
C ILE A 274 19.70 -15.82 -3.41
N VAL A 275 20.09 -16.50 -4.50
CA VAL A 275 19.25 -17.51 -5.14
C VAL A 275 18.90 -18.68 -4.21
N PRO A 276 19.84 -19.32 -3.50
CA PRO A 276 19.50 -20.38 -2.54
C PRO A 276 18.62 -19.91 -1.38
N LEU A 277 18.82 -18.68 -0.88
CA LEU A 277 18.01 -18.13 0.21
C LEU A 277 16.57 -17.86 -0.24
N LEU A 278 16.36 -17.37 -1.47
CA LEU A 278 15.03 -17.21 -2.05
C LEU A 278 14.29 -18.54 -2.18
N LEU A 279 14.97 -19.57 -2.69
CA LEU A 279 14.40 -20.90 -2.83
C LEU A 279 14.07 -21.53 -1.47
N GLY A 280 14.96 -21.38 -0.49
CA GLY A 280 14.72 -21.85 0.87
C GLY A 280 13.52 -21.15 1.54
N LEU A 281 13.44 -19.82 1.42
CA LEU A 281 12.31 -19.05 1.95
C LEU A 281 10.99 -19.44 1.27
N ARG A 282 11.01 -19.65 -0.06
CA ARG A 282 9.85 -20.12 -0.80
C ARG A 282 9.38 -21.49 -0.31
N CYS A 283 10.28 -22.47 -0.22
CA CYS A 283 9.93 -23.81 0.25
C CYS A 283 9.35 -23.79 1.67
N TYR A 284 9.92 -22.98 2.56
CA TYR A 284 9.40 -22.80 3.90
C TYR A 284 7.95 -22.27 3.91
N LEU A 285 7.63 -21.30 3.05
CA LEU A 285 6.27 -20.76 2.95
C LEU A 285 5.29 -21.75 2.30
N ASP A 286 5.72 -22.48 1.28
CA ASP A 286 4.92 -23.57 0.67
C ASP A 286 4.56 -24.64 1.74
N GLU A 287 5.53 -25.05 2.57
CA GLU A 287 5.33 -26.03 3.63
C GLU A 287 4.41 -25.56 4.76
N GLN A 288 4.35 -24.25 5.03
CA GLN A 288 3.42 -23.69 6.02
C GLN A 288 1.99 -23.58 5.51
N ALA A 289 1.80 -23.29 4.22
CA ALA A 289 0.48 -23.23 3.59
C ALA A 289 -0.21 -24.61 3.56
N ASP A 290 0.56 -25.69 3.38
CA ASP A 290 0.03 -27.06 3.37
C ASP A 290 -0.39 -27.59 4.77
N GLN A 291 -0.04 -26.86 5.85
CA GLN A 291 -0.33 -27.25 7.25
C GLN A 291 -1.49 -26.47 7.90
N GLY A 292 -2.08 -25.48 7.21
CA GLY A 292 -3.17 -24.61 7.70
C GLY A 292 -4.56 -24.99 7.21
#